data_AF-A0A3M1Y2E3-F1
#
_entry.id   AF-A0A3M1Y2E3-F1
#
_cell.length_a   1.000
_cell.length_b   1.000
_cell.length_c   1.000
_cell.angle_alpha   90.00
_cell.angle_beta   90.00
_cell.angle_gamma   90.00
#
_symmetry.space_group_name_H-M   'P 1'
#
loop_
_entity.id
_entity.type
_entity.pdbx_description
1 polymer ?
#
loop_
_entity_poly.entity_id
_entity_poly.type
_entity_poly.pdbx_seq_one_letter_code
_entity_poly.pdbx_strand_id
1 'polypeptide(L)'
;GERPIFVTGTSGSSGTVAQGIINALIAPNNTNVARPVIFAPSVSHWLALVNYESGRQVFDLTQARPTALAPVVMAIWESRLQAIQDTVGYDEIGWEELLEVLNSPNGWQDYGIPNGRRTVYYGHTDPFISSTALSTLIAEFYASARANGFTGRRLTLEQVNDPVVQDGVRRIEQLIRHYSQRTTEFKEYIAQGPDYLDFVALEENDLIYINQGLTEYRPPEQLVALYPKEGTFWHEHPFGIVNADWVTPEQQEAARIFTDFVLTVDVQQRVMESGFRPANPDVSLGYPFVPENGVTVEGPSNVLDVPDPEVIVAVQQSWAFVKKQADIWLLIDISGSMEADGKLDQAKQAALAFLDNMESTNRIGLAVFSTDIQILVPMDTFESNEAELRQTIQSLQTDEITELYAAIVEIVGLMNQAEDDDRIRAVVLLSDGADTGERGVTLNDAVNIITASRDSLNPVIVIPVAYGGDADIRALNSIARASNTRVQSGDPANIQAVLQIISSYF
;
A
#
# COMPACT_ATOMS: atom_id res chain seq x y z
N GLY A 1 34.74 29.76 -19.79
CA GLY A 1 34.40 30.02 -18.38
C GLY A 1 33.51 28.89 -17.92
N GLU A 2 33.71 28.40 -16.71
CA GLU A 2 32.84 27.38 -16.13
C GLU A 2 31.40 27.93 -16.01
N ARG A 3 30.41 27.11 -16.35
CA ARG A 3 29.00 27.43 -16.21
C ARG A 3 28.45 26.68 -14.98
N PRO A 4 27.70 27.35 -14.09
CA PRO A 4 27.05 26.65 -12.98
C PRO A 4 25.99 25.68 -13.50
N ILE A 5 25.91 24.50 -12.88
CA ILE A 5 24.83 23.52 -13.10
C ILE A 5 23.75 23.77 -12.06
N PHE A 6 22.50 23.91 -12.50
CA PHE A 6 21.35 24.04 -11.62
C PHE A 6 20.51 22.76 -11.68
N VAL A 7 20.22 22.20 -10.51
CA VAL A 7 19.40 20.99 -10.38
C VAL A 7 18.13 21.35 -9.61
N THR A 8 16.99 20.91 -10.13
CA THR A 8 15.68 21.04 -9.46
C THR A 8 15.06 19.67 -9.36
N GLY A 9 14.85 19.20 -8.13
CA GLY A 9 14.18 17.93 -7.86
C GLY A 9 12.67 18.08 -7.87
N THR A 10 11.96 17.04 -8.27
CA THR A 10 10.51 16.90 -8.09
C THR A 10 10.26 15.50 -7.55
N SER A 11 9.56 15.41 -6.43
CA SER A 11 9.23 14.12 -5.82
C SER A 11 8.12 13.42 -6.60
N GLY A 12 8.20 12.10 -6.67
CA GLY A 12 7.18 11.26 -7.28
C GLY A 12 7.46 9.78 -7.02
N SER A 13 6.41 8.95 -7.04
CA SER A 13 6.54 7.50 -7.03
C SER A 13 7.24 7.02 -8.30
N SER A 14 8.12 6.02 -8.16
CA SER A 14 8.96 5.55 -9.27
C SER A 14 8.12 5.07 -10.46
N GLY A 15 7.05 4.32 -10.22
CA GLY A 15 6.18 3.85 -11.30
C GLY A 15 5.36 4.96 -11.96
N THR A 16 4.85 5.95 -11.21
CA THR A 16 4.12 7.08 -11.79
C THR A 16 5.01 7.94 -12.68
N VAL A 17 6.25 8.20 -12.26
CA VAL A 17 7.23 8.94 -13.06
C VAL A 17 7.68 8.12 -14.27
N ALA A 18 7.95 6.82 -14.10
CA ALA A 18 8.27 5.90 -15.20
C ALA A 18 7.17 5.91 -16.28
N GLN A 19 5.90 5.77 -15.87
CA GLN A 19 4.75 5.88 -16.77
C GLN A 19 4.67 7.25 -17.44
N GLY A 20 4.95 8.33 -16.70
CA GLY A 20 5.00 9.68 -17.26
C GLY A 20 6.08 9.84 -18.34
N ILE A 21 7.24 9.21 -18.18
CA ILE A 21 8.32 9.19 -19.18
C ILE A 21 7.90 8.39 -20.41
N ILE A 22 7.29 7.22 -20.22
CA ILE A 22 6.74 6.40 -21.32
C ILE A 22 5.70 7.21 -22.10
N ASN A 23 4.74 7.82 -21.40
CA ASN A 23 3.70 8.65 -22.00
C ASN A 23 4.31 9.82 -22.79
N ALA A 24 5.39 10.45 -22.31
CA ALA A 24 6.08 11.50 -23.07
C ALA A 24 6.59 11.03 -24.44
N LEU A 25 6.88 9.73 -24.59
CA LEU A 25 7.43 9.12 -25.80
C LEU A 25 6.36 8.57 -26.75
N ILE A 26 5.30 7.95 -26.21
CA ILE A 26 4.31 7.20 -27.00
C ILE A 26 2.89 7.78 -26.94
N ALA A 27 2.56 8.55 -25.91
CA ALA A 27 1.22 9.11 -25.69
C ALA A 27 1.30 10.55 -25.12
N PRO A 28 1.90 11.52 -25.83
CA PRO A 28 2.28 12.81 -25.28
C PRO A 28 1.10 13.72 -24.88
N ASN A 29 -0.14 13.35 -25.24
CA ASN A 29 -1.37 14.03 -24.85
C ASN A 29 -1.98 13.46 -23.56
N ASN A 30 -1.35 12.47 -22.92
CA ASN A 30 -1.78 11.94 -21.63
C ASN A 30 -1.68 13.03 -20.54
N THR A 31 -2.53 12.95 -19.52
CA THR A 31 -2.51 13.85 -18.37
C THR A 31 -1.26 13.67 -17.50
N ASN A 32 -0.74 12.44 -17.40
CA ASN A 32 0.54 12.12 -16.77
C ASN A 32 1.66 12.08 -17.81
N VAL A 33 2.47 13.13 -17.90
CA VAL A 33 3.65 13.22 -18.76
C VAL A 33 4.82 13.79 -17.96
N ALA A 34 5.96 13.11 -18.00
CA ALA A 34 7.19 13.51 -17.33
C ALA A 34 8.35 13.61 -18.32
N ARG A 35 9.11 14.72 -18.27
CA ARG A 35 10.27 14.97 -19.14
C ARG A 35 11.53 15.33 -18.35
N PRO A 36 12.01 14.44 -17.45
CA PRO A 36 13.20 14.73 -16.66
C PRO A 36 14.48 14.62 -17.51
N VAL A 37 15.54 15.26 -17.03
CA VAL A 37 16.92 15.02 -17.50
C VAL A 37 17.51 13.78 -16.81
N ILE A 38 17.27 13.66 -15.50
CA ILE A 38 17.65 12.52 -14.67
C ILE A 38 16.39 11.93 -14.06
N PHE A 39 16.18 10.64 -14.23
CA PHE A 39 15.20 9.87 -13.46
C PHE A 39 15.94 9.08 -12.38
N ALA A 40 15.56 9.29 -11.12
CA ALA A 40 16.17 8.64 -9.96
C ALA A 40 15.14 7.77 -9.23
N PRO A 41 14.73 6.62 -9.80
CA PRO A 41 13.90 5.66 -9.08
C PRO A 41 14.65 5.06 -7.89
N SER A 42 13.98 4.38 -6.95
CA SER A 42 14.71 3.67 -5.87
C SER A 42 15.55 2.49 -6.41
N VAL A 43 15.16 1.91 -7.54
CA VAL A 43 15.75 0.67 -8.09
C VAL A 43 15.74 0.69 -9.61
N SER A 44 16.78 0.12 -10.23
CA SER A 44 17.04 0.20 -11.68
C SER A 44 16.04 -0.55 -12.54
N HIS A 45 15.24 -1.47 -11.99
CA HIS A 45 14.21 -2.16 -12.79
C HIS A 45 13.21 -1.19 -13.41
N TRP A 46 12.95 -0.03 -12.79
CA TRP A 46 12.11 1.00 -13.40
C TRP A 46 12.72 1.59 -14.67
N LEU A 47 14.05 1.71 -14.73
CA LEU A 47 14.75 2.13 -15.96
C LEU A 47 14.59 1.07 -17.06
N ALA A 48 14.67 -0.20 -16.67
CA ALA A 48 14.51 -1.33 -17.58
C ALA A 48 13.06 -1.45 -18.09
N LEU A 49 12.06 -1.25 -17.22
CA LEU A 49 10.64 -1.21 -17.57
C LEU A 49 10.34 -0.07 -18.55
N VAL A 50 10.85 1.15 -18.32
CA VAL A 50 10.68 2.26 -19.27
C VAL A 50 11.24 1.90 -20.65
N ASN A 51 12.42 1.27 -20.71
CA ASN A 51 12.98 0.83 -21.98
C ASN A 51 12.09 -0.20 -22.69
N TYR A 52 11.63 -1.20 -21.92
CA TYR A 52 10.80 -2.29 -22.41
C TYR A 52 9.44 -1.80 -22.93
N GLU A 53 8.68 -1.06 -22.12
CA GLU A 53 7.33 -0.62 -22.45
C GLU A 53 7.30 0.47 -23.53
N SER A 54 8.30 1.35 -23.57
CA SER A 54 8.41 2.34 -24.65
C SER A 54 8.93 1.75 -25.96
N GLY A 55 9.54 0.55 -25.93
CA GLY A 55 10.25 -0.04 -27.06
C GLY A 55 11.47 0.76 -27.51
N ARG A 56 12.06 1.58 -26.61
CA ARG A 56 13.20 2.47 -26.90
C ARG A 56 14.29 2.32 -25.85
N GLN A 57 15.54 2.57 -26.24
CA GLN A 57 16.65 2.67 -25.29
C GLN A 57 16.71 4.09 -24.68
N VAL A 58 15.78 4.36 -23.76
CA VAL A 58 15.68 5.63 -23.02
C VAL A 58 16.79 5.74 -21.98
N PHE A 59 17.16 4.63 -21.37
CA PHE A 59 18.23 4.53 -20.37
C PHE A 59 19.29 3.51 -20.81
N ASP A 60 20.55 3.86 -20.63
CA ASP A 60 21.64 2.88 -20.68
C ASP A 60 21.86 2.30 -19.27
N LEU A 61 21.35 1.08 -19.06
CA LEU A 61 21.43 0.40 -17.77
C LEU A 61 22.89 0.12 -17.34
N THR A 62 23.84 0.10 -18.28
CA THR A 62 25.27 -0.06 -17.95
C THR A 62 25.90 1.21 -17.38
N GLN A 63 25.24 2.35 -17.57
CA GLN A 63 25.68 3.67 -17.12
C GLN A 63 24.83 4.21 -15.96
N ALA A 64 23.75 3.53 -15.59
CA ALA A 64 22.92 3.86 -14.44
C ALA A 64 23.66 3.50 -13.14
N ARG A 65 24.40 4.49 -12.60
CA ARG A 65 25.22 4.27 -11.39
C ARG A 65 24.37 4.38 -10.13
N PRO A 66 24.54 3.45 -9.16
CA PRO A 66 24.01 3.62 -7.81
C PRO A 66 24.45 4.94 -7.20
N THR A 67 23.56 5.65 -6.51
CA THR A 67 23.91 6.90 -5.81
C THR A 67 23.64 6.87 -4.30
N ALA A 68 22.85 5.91 -3.85
CA ALA A 68 22.58 5.59 -2.46
C ALA A 68 22.12 4.13 -2.40
N LEU A 69 22.37 3.43 -1.29
CA LEU A 69 21.98 2.02 -1.14
C LEU A 69 21.05 1.87 0.07
N ALA A 70 19.90 1.22 -0.10
CA ALA A 70 19.02 0.83 0.99
C ALA A 70 18.40 -0.54 0.65
N PRO A 71 18.63 -1.60 1.44
CA PRO A 71 17.93 -2.85 1.22
C PRO A 71 16.44 -2.70 1.57
N VAL A 72 15.60 -3.48 0.90
CA VAL A 72 14.22 -3.68 1.33
C VAL A 72 14.22 -4.58 2.55
N VAL A 73 13.53 -4.17 3.60
CA VAL A 73 13.43 -4.87 4.89
C VAL A 73 11.98 -5.12 5.24
N MET A 74 11.72 -6.23 5.93
CA MET A 74 10.47 -6.39 6.68
C MET A 74 10.69 -5.69 8.02
N ALA A 75 10.23 -4.44 8.14
CA ALA A 75 10.28 -3.73 9.40
C ALA A 75 9.26 -4.35 10.35
N ILE A 76 9.75 -5.12 11.32
CA ILE A 76 8.95 -5.90 12.28
C ILE A 76 9.20 -5.38 13.69
N TRP A 77 8.23 -5.46 14.59
CA TRP A 77 8.45 -5.12 15.99
C TRP A 77 9.44 -6.08 16.64
N GLU A 78 10.36 -5.55 17.45
CA GLU A 78 11.38 -6.36 18.15
C GLU A 78 10.74 -7.56 18.90
N SER A 79 9.65 -7.33 19.64
CA SER A 79 8.90 -8.36 20.36
C SER A 79 8.34 -9.45 19.45
N ARG A 80 7.93 -9.10 18.23
CA ARG A 80 7.38 -10.04 17.25
C ARG A 80 8.48 -10.89 16.65
N LEU A 81 9.61 -10.29 16.29
CA LEU A 81 10.76 -11.04 15.79
C LEU A 81 11.32 -11.99 16.85
N GLN A 82 11.51 -11.50 18.08
CA GLN A 82 12.01 -12.30 19.21
C GLN A 82 11.07 -13.47 19.51
N ALA A 83 9.75 -13.25 19.49
CA ALA A 83 8.76 -14.30 19.72
C ALA A 83 8.87 -15.44 18.68
N ILE A 84 9.10 -15.09 17.40
CA ILE A 84 9.35 -16.09 16.35
C ILE A 84 10.65 -16.84 16.65
N GLN A 85 11.75 -16.13 16.88
CA GLN A 85 13.07 -16.72 17.12
C GLN A 85 13.09 -17.64 18.35
N ASP A 86 12.45 -17.24 19.45
CA ASP A 86 12.32 -18.05 20.66
C ASP A 86 11.52 -19.34 20.42
N THR A 87 10.53 -19.28 19.53
CA THR A 87 9.67 -20.42 19.19
C THR A 87 10.38 -21.41 18.28
N VAL A 88 11.06 -20.93 17.24
CA VAL A 88 11.72 -21.80 16.23
C VAL A 88 13.13 -22.22 16.64
N GLY A 89 13.79 -21.46 17.53
CA GLY A 89 15.10 -21.76 18.09
C GLY A 89 16.30 -21.40 17.20
N TYR A 90 16.11 -20.51 16.21
CA TYR A 90 17.16 -20.00 15.33
C TYR A 90 16.89 -18.55 14.89
N ASP A 91 17.95 -17.86 14.48
CA ASP A 91 17.90 -16.41 14.18
C ASP A 91 17.46 -16.08 12.74
N GLU A 92 17.69 -17.00 11.79
CA GLU A 92 17.40 -16.80 10.35
C GLU A 92 15.90 -16.96 10.06
N ILE A 93 15.17 -15.86 10.13
CA ILE A 93 13.72 -15.81 9.90
C ILE A 93 13.40 -15.40 8.45
N GLY A 94 12.35 -15.98 7.86
CA GLY A 94 11.89 -15.68 6.51
C GLY A 94 10.37 -15.61 6.38
N TRP A 95 9.90 -15.71 5.13
CA TRP A 95 8.48 -15.76 4.81
C TRP A 95 7.81 -17.02 5.37
N GLU A 96 8.53 -18.14 5.40
CA GLU A 96 8.03 -19.41 5.96
C GLU A 96 7.58 -19.25 7.41
N GLU A 97 8.44 -18.72 8.29
CA GLU A 97 8.10 -18.55 9.71
C GLU A 97 6.98 -17.52 9.93
N LEU A 98 6.94 -16.45 9.12
CA LEU A 98 5.84 -15.48 9.18
C LEU A 98 4.50 -16.14 8.82
N LEU A 99 4.49 -17.05 7.84
CA LEU A 99 3.31 -17.84 7.49
C LEU A 99 2.97 -18.88 8.57
N GLU A 100 3.94 -19.44 9.28
CA GLU A 100 3.66 -20.34 10.41
C GLU A 100 2.90 -19.62 11.53
N VAL A 101 3.26 -18.36 11.84
CA VAL A 101 2.52 -17.56 12.83
C VAL A 101 1.07 -17.37 12.40
N LEU A 102 0.83 -17.07 11.11
CA LEU A 102 -0.52 -16.91 10.57
C LEU A 102 -1.33 -18.20 10.65
N ASN A 103 -0.73 -19.32 10.26
CA ASN A 103 -1.40 -20.62 10.23
C ASN A 103 -1.59 -21.22 11.63
N SER A 104 -0.99 -20.60 12.64
CA SER A 104 -1.13 -21.01 14.03
C SER A 104 -2.56 -20.83 14.54
N PRO A 105 -3.18 -21.85 15.18
CA PRO A 105 -4.56 -21.79 15.63
C PRO A 105 -4.88 -20.60 16.55
N ASN A 106 -3.93 -20.15 17.38
CA ASN A 106 -4.10 -18.99 18.24
C ASN A 106 -3.16 -17.82 17.88
N GLY A 107 -2.54 -17.85 16.69
CA GLY A 107 -1.64 -16.81 16.21
C GLY A 107 -0.50 -16.50 17.18
N TRP A 108 -0.33 -15.22 17.50
CA TRP A 108 0.73 -14.73 18.39
C TRP A 108 0.69 -15.30 19.81
N GLN A 109 -0.46 -15.83 20.26
CA GLN A 109 -0.53 -16.47 21.58
C GLN A 109 0.28 -17.75 21.64
N ASP A 110 0.32 -18.51 20.55
CA ASP A 110 1.12 -19.74 20.45
C ASP A 110 2.63 -19.43 20.35
N TYR A 111 2.97 -18.19 19.98
CA TYR A 111 4.33 -17.63 19.97
C TYR A 111 4.67 -16.87 21.28
N GLY A 112 3.89 -17.09 22.35
CA GLY A 112 4.21 -16.60 23.68
C GLY A 112 3.87 -15.13 23.95
N ILE A 113 3.10 -14.47 23.08
CA ILE A 113 2.63 -13.10 23.29
C ILE A 113 1.25 -13.13 23.97
N PRO A 114 1.16 -12.83 25.28
CA PRO A 114 -0.10 -12.95 26.02
C PRO A 114 -1.13 -11.94 25.49
N ASN A 115 -2.37 -12.39 25.27
CA ASN A 115 -3.42 -11.61 24.60
C ASN A 115 -3.05 -11.17 23.17
N GLY A 116 -2.04 -11.78 22.56
CA GLY A 116 -1.74 -11.59 21.14
C GLY A 116 -2.94 -11.94 20.28
N ARG A 117 -3.14 -11.18 19.21
CA ARG A 117 -4.20 -11.48 18.25
C ARG A 117 -3.91 -12.77 17.49
N ARG A 118 -4.97 -13.42 17.01
CA ARG A 118 -4.87 -14.63 16.18
C ARG A 118 -4.30 -14.34 14.80
N THR A 119 -4.60 -13.18 14.23
CA THR A 119 -4.21 -12.81 12.86
C THR A 119 -2.83 -12.16 12.81
N VAL A 120 -2.05 -12.44 11.77
CA VAL A 120 -0.84 -11.66 11.46
C VAL A 120 -1.22 -10.56 10.48
N TYR A 121 -0.78 -9.32 10.72
CA TYR A 121 -1.03 -8.21 9.79
C TYR A 121 0.28 -7.73 9.18
N TYR A 122 0.34 -7.86 7.87
CA TYR A 122 1.38 -7.35 7.00
C TYR A 122 0.85 -6.16 6.20
N GLY A 123 1.74 -5.26 5.78
CA GLY A 123 1.41 -4.18 4.87
C GLY A 123 2.56 -3.89 3.91
N HIS A 124 2.22 -3.61 2.66
CA HIS A 124 3.12 -3.01 1.69
C HIS A 124 2.34 -2.04 0.80
N THR A 125 3.08 -1.26 0.00
CA THR A 125 2.47 -0.28 -0.91
C THR A 125 1.94 -0.93 -2.21
N ASP A 126 1.38 -0.17 -3.15
CA ASP A 126 1.00 -0.66 -4.48
C ASP A 126 2.23 -0.96 -5.39
N PRO A 127 2.42 -2.21 -5.89
CA PRO A 127 3.55 -2.60 -6.73
C PRO A 127 3.54 -2.03 -8.16
N PHE A 128 2.46 -1.41 -8.62
CA PHE A 128 2.44 -0.66 -9.89
C PHE A 128 3.12 0.70 -9.80
N ILE A 129 3.25 1.27 -8.60
CA ILE A 129 3.81 2.62 -8.42
C ILE A 129 4.99 2.66 -7.45
N SER A 130 5.07 1.76 -6.47
CA SER A 130 6.07 1.74 -5.43
C SER A 130 7.20 0.75 -5.72
N SER A 131 8.44 1.21 -5.60
CA SER A 131 9.63 0.36 -5.70
C SER A 131 9.65 -0.72 -4.64
N THR A 132 9.38 -0.37 -3.38
CA THR A 132 9.42 -1.30 -2.24
C THR A 132 8.38 -2.39 -2.39
N ALA A 133 7.16 -2.04 -2.78
CA ALA A 133 6.11 -3.01 -3.05
C ALA A 133 6.45 -3.95 -4.20
N LEU A 134 6.95 -3.40 -5.32
CA LEU A 134 7.33 -4.22 -6.47
C LEU A 134 8.48 -5.18 -6.13
N SER A 135 9.53 -4.70 -5.46
CA SER A 135 10.64 -5.53 -4.98
C SER A 135 10.15 -6.61 -4.01
N THR A 136 9.20 -6.28 -3.13
CA THR A 136 8.66 -7.24 -2.16
C THR A 136 7.81 -8.30 -2.85
N LEU A 137 6.90 -7.92 -3.75
CA LEU A 137 6.12 -8.86 -4.55
C LEU A 137 7.03 -9.82 -5.34
N ILE A 138 8.10 -9.32 -5.96
CA ILE A 138 9.09 -10.18 -6.64
C ILE A 138 9.75 -11.14 -5.63
N ALA A 139 10.08 -10.68 -4.42
CA ALA A 139 10.65 -11.52 -3.36
C ALA A 139 9.68 -12.61 -2.89
N GLU A 140 8.38 -12.32 -2.81
CA GLU A 140 7.33 -13.31 -2.49
C GLU A 140 7.22 -14.39 -3.56
N PHE A 141 7.34 -14.03 -4.85
CA PHE A 141 7.45 -15.00 -5.94
C PHE A 141 8.71 -15.86 -5.81
N TYR A 142 9.86 -15.28 -5.43
CA TYR A 142 11.08 -16.06 -5.17
C TYR A 142 10.89 -17.04 -4.01
N ALA A 143 10.32 -16.58 -2.90
CA ALA A 143 10.06 -17.40 -1.72
C ALA A 143 9.13 -18.57 -2.09
N SER A 144 8.02 -18.28 -2.77
CA SER A 144 7.03 -19.27 -3.20
C SER A 144 7.60 -20.26 -4.22
N ALA A 145 8.40 -19.79 -5.19
CA ALA A 145 9.05 -20.65 -6.16
C ALA A 145 10.08 -21.57 -5.51
N ARG A 146 10.87 -21.07 -4.56
CA ARG A 146 11.87 -21.87 -3.83
C ARG A 146 11.23 -22.91 -2.92
N ALA A 147 10.13 -22.56 -2.26
CA ALA A 147 9.30 -23.51 -1.53
C ALA A 147 8.76 -24.62 -2.47
N ASN A 148 8.51 -24.29 -3.73
CA ASN A 148 8.14 -25.24 -4.79
C ASN A 148 9.35 -25.88 -5.52
N GLY A 149 10.56 -25.83 -4.94
CA GLY A 149 11.74 -26.52 -5.46
C GLY A 149 12.55 -25.76 -6.53
N PHE A 150 12.25 -24.50 -6.79
CA PHE A 150 13.06 -23.67 -7.69
C PHE A 150 14.45 -23.41 -7.10
N THR A 151 15.51 -23.78 -7.84
CA THR A 151 16.91 -23.52 -7.47
C THR A 151 17.60 -22.54 -8.42
N GLY A 152 16.86 -21.93 -9.33
CA GLY A 152 17.40 -20.98 -10.29
C GLY A 152 17.77 -19.66 -9.62
N ARG A 153 18.65 -18.92 -10.29
CA ARG A 153 19.08 -17.59 -9.83
C ARG A 153 18.05 -16.51 -10.12
N ARG A 154 17.47 -16.55 -11.32
CA ARG A 154 16.52 -15.55 -11.83
C ARG A 154 15.16 -16.19 -12.12
N LEU A 155 14.08 -15.62 -11.59
CA LEU A 155 12.71 -16.02 -11.95
C LEU A 155 12.48 -15.87 -13.46
N THR A 156 11.70 -16.79 -14.01
CA THR A 156 11.23 -16.72 -15.40
C THR A 156 9.70 -16.70 -15.45
N LEU A 157 9.14 -16.50 -16.64
CA LEU A 157 7.70 -16.61 -16.86
C LEU A 157 7.15 -17.98 -16.46
N GLU A 158 7.95 -19.04 -16.44
CA GLU A 158 7.51 -20.37 -15.97
C GLU A 158 7.10 -20.32 -14.50
N GLN A 159 7.95 -19.76 -13.64
CA GLN A 159 7.67 -19.68 -12.20
C GLN A 159 6.53 -18.70 -11.90
N VAL A 160 6.47 -17.57 -12.60
CA VAL A 160 5.42 -16.55 -12.37
C VAL A 160 4.04 -17.06 -12.78
N ASN A 161 3.96 -17.88 -13.83
CA ASN A 161 2.70 -18.47 -14.30
C ASN A 161 2.35 -19.83 -13.66
N ASP A 162 3.21 -20.37 -12.79
CA ASP A 162 2.94 -21.63 -12.09
C ASP A 162 1.83 -21.40 -11.04
N PRO A 163 0.67 -22.08 -11.14
CA PRO A 163 -0.42 -21.93 -10.19
C PRO A 163 -0.04 -22.23 -8.74
N VAL A 164 0.93 -23.13 -8.50
CA VAL A 164 1.40 -23.46 -7.15
C VAL A 164 2.22 -22.31 -6.57
N VAL A 165 3.02 -21.64 -7.39
CA VAL A 165 3.79 -20.46 -6.99
C VAL A 165 2.84 -19.29 -6.72
N GLN A 166 1.88 -19.06 -7.61
CA GLN A 166 0.84 -18.03 -7.41
C GLN A 166 0.00 -18.27 -6.15
N ASP A 167 -0.31 -19.53 -5.82
CA ASP A 167 -0.98 -19.87 -4.56
C ASP A 167 -0.09 -19.61 -3.34
N GLY A 168 1.22 -19.86 -3.46
CA GLY A 168 2.21 -19.46 -2.46
C GLY A 168 2.21 -17.95 -2.19
N VAL A 169 2.25 -17.14 -3.24
CA VAL A 169 2.19 -15.68 -3.15
C VAL A 169 0.85 -15.24 -2.56
N ARG A 170 -0.26 -15.84 -3.01
CA ARG A 170 -1.59 -15.56 -2.44
C ARG A 170 -1.63 -15.78 -0.93
N ARG A 171 -1.02 -16.86 -0.42
CA ARG A 171 -0.95 -17.11 1.03
C ARG A 171 -0.17 -16.04 1.79
N ILE A 172 0.84 -15.44 1.17
CA ILE A 172 1.58 -14.31 1.75
C ILE A 172 0.72 -13.05 1.70
N GLU A 173 0.14 -12.74 0.54
CA GLU A 173 -0.75 -11.59 0.34
C GLU A 173 -2.01 -11.65 1.23
N GLN A 174 -2.45 -12.83 1.65
CA GLN A 174 -3.52 -13.01 2.64
C GLN A 174 -3.19 -12.44 4.03
N LEU A 175 -1.89 -12.28 4.37
CA LEU A 175 -1.44 -11.60 5.58
C LEU A 175 -1.80 -10.11 5.58
N ILE A 176 -2.16 -9.55 4.43
CA ILE A 176 -2.29 -8.11 4.28
C ILE A 176 -3.58 -7.62 4.92
N ARG A 177 -3.41 -6.65 5.80
CA ARG A 177 -4.55 -5.96 6.44
C ARG A 177 -5.18 -4.93 5.50
N HIS A 178 -4.35 -4.21 4.74
CA HIS A 178 -4.72 -3.28 3.68
C HIS A 178 -3.45 -2.91 2.90
N TYR A 179 -3.64 -2.48 1.66
CA TYR A 179 -2.57 -1.89 0.87
C TYR A 179 -2.46 -0.39 1.19
N SER A 180 -1.33 0.22 0.85
CA SER A 180 -1.19 1.68 0.90
C SER A 180 -0.64 2.18 -0.43
N GLN A 181 -1.01 3.38 -0.86
CA GLN A 181 -0.37 3.96 -2.05
C GLN A 181 0.95 4.66 -1.71
N ARG A 182 1.19 5.02 -0.45
CA ARG A 182 2.34 5.86 -0.05
C ARG A 182 2.95 5.44 1.27
N THR A 183 4.29 5.42 1.31
CA THR A 183 5.07 5.21 2.55
C THR A 183 4.79 6.22 3.66
N THR A 184 4.26 7.40 3.33
CA THR A 184 3.82 8.38 4.33
C THR A 184 2.65 7.88 5.19
N GLU A 185 1.77 7.04 4.66
CA GLU A 185 0.65 6.46 5.41
C GLU A 185 1.15 5.40 6.41
N PHE A 186 2.21 4.66 6.06
CA PHE A 186 2.86 3.73 6.98
C PHE A 186 3.39 4.40 8.27
N LYS A 187 3.73 5.69 8.22
CA LYS A 187 4.16 6.46 9.42
C LYS A 187 3.04 6.54 10.47
N GLU A 188 1.79 6.58 10.04
CA GLU A 188 0.61 6.62 10.92
C GLU A 188 0.25 5.23 11.45
N TYR A 189 0.56 4.18 10.68
CA TYR A 189 0.35 2.80 11.10
C TYR A 189 1.32 2.41 12.20
N ILE A 190 2.57 2.84 12.07
CA ILE A 190 3.62 2.62 13.07
C ILE A 190 3.30 3.34 14.39
N ALA A 191 2.65 4.50 14.33
CA ALA A 191 2.16 5.20 15.52
C ALA A 191 1.13 4.39 16.33
N GLN A 192 0.41 3.47 15.68
CA GLN A 192 -0.62 2.65 16.31
C GLN A 192 -0.06 1.38 16.96
N GLY A 193 1.21 1.04 16.71
CA GLY A 193 1.91 -0.04 17.39
C GLY A 193 1.63 -1.45 16.87
N PRO A 194 2.15 -2.49 17.57
CA PRO A 194 2.09 -3.89 17.15
C PRO A 194 0.67 -4.46 17.01
N ASP A 195 -0.31 -3.87 17.69
CA ASP A 195 -1.70 -4.30 17.59
C ASP A 195 -2.37 -3.82 16.29
N TYR A 196 -1.75 -2.89 15.56
CA TYR A 196 -2.23 -2.44 14.25
C TYR A 196 -1.59 -3.22 13.09
N LEU A 197 -0.27 -3.38 13.09
CA LEU A 197 0.49 -4.05 12.04
C LEU A 197 1.64 -4.80 12.68
N ASP A 198 1.90 -6.06 12.32
CA ASP A 198 3.05 -6.80 12.87
C ASP A 198 4.34 -6.44 12.16
N PHE A 199 4.29 -6.31 10.83
CA PHE A 199 5.43 -5.90 10.02
C PHE A 199 5.02 -5.21 8.72
N VAL A 200 5.92 -4.42 8.16
CA VAL A 200 5.73 -3.67 6.92
C VAL A 200 6.98 -3.74 6.04
N ALA A 201 6.79 -3.89 4.74
CA ALA A 201 7.88 -3.77 3.78
C ALA A 201 8.30 -2.29 3.63
N LEU A 202 9.54 -1.96 4.02
CA LEU A 202 10.11 -0.61 3.94
C LEU A 202 11.51 -0.64 3.32
N GLU A 203 12.01 0.52 2.91
CA GLU A 203 13.45 0.71 2.74
C GLU A 203 14.12 0.88 4.11
N GLU A 204 15.34 0.35 4.28
CA GLU A 204 16.09 0.43 5.54
C GLU A 204 16.22 1.88 6.08
N ASN A 205 16.40 2.86 5.21
CA ASN A 205 16.51 4.28 5.60
C ASN A 205 15.22 4.80 6.25
N ASP A 206 14.04 4.33 5.81
CA ASP A 206 12.77 4.72 6.41
C ASP A 206 12.64 4.14 7.82
N LEU A 207 13.02 2.87 8.01
CA LEU A 207 13.06 2.23 9.33
C LEU A 207 13.98 3.01 10.29
N ILE A 208 15.19 3.36 9.84
CA ILE A 208 16.13 4.17 10.62
C ILE A 208 15.50 5.51 10.98
N TYR A 209 14.90 6.21 10.01
CA TYR A 209 14.26 7.50 10.21
C TYR A 209 13.15 7.44 11.28
N ILE A 210 12.36 6.37 11.27
CA ILE A 210 11.31 6.10 12.26
C ILE A 210 11.91 5.88 13.65
N ASN A 211 12.90 5.00 13.78
CA ASN A 211 13.51 4.68 15.08
C ASN A 211 14.28 5.84 15.69
N GLN A 212 14.83 6.74 14.87
CA GLN A 212 15.44 7.99 15.33
C GLN A 212 14.42 9.00 15.89
N GLY A 213 13.11 8.72 15.77
CA GLY A 213 12.05 9.61 16.24
C GLY A 213 11.92 10.88 15.39
N LEU A 214 12.31 10.80 14.11
CA LEU A 214 12.18 11.92 13.16
C LEU A 214 10.77 12.02 12.56
N THR A 215 9.89 11.06 12.85
CA THR A 215 8.46 11.09 12.54
C THR A 215 7.68 11.89 13.59
N GLU A 216 6.48 12.37 13.22
CA GLU A 216 5.59 13.09 14.15
C GLU A 216 5.15 12.23 15.36
N TYR A 217 5.13 10.91 15.15
CA TYR A 217 4.79 9.93 16.16
C TYR A 217 6.02 9.11 16.53
N ARG A 218 6.15 8.80 17.82
CA ARG A 218 7.15 7.86 18.29
C ARG A 218 6.50 6.47 18.36
N PRO A 219 7.09 5.44 17.71
CA PRO A 219 6.56 4.10 17.84
C PRO A 219 6.59 3.63 19.31
N PRO A 220 5.63 2.79 19.74
CA PRO A 220 5.55 2.31 21.12
C PRO A 220 6.67 1.31 21.47
N GLU A 221 7.31 0.74 20.46
CA GLU A 221 8.40 -0.23 20.55
C GLU A 221 9.41 0.04 19.41
N GLN A 222 10.61 -0.53 19.46
CA GLN A 222 11.56 -0.44 18.36
C GLN A 222 11.12 -1.33 17.18
N LEU A 223 11.25 -0.82 15.95
CA LEU A 223 11.20 -1.65 14.74
C LEU A 223 12.59 -2.18 14.45
N VAL A 224 12.70 -3.45 14.05
CA VAL A 224 13.96 -4.06 13.63
C VAL A 224 13.86 -4.55 12.19
N ALA A 225 14.97 -4.46 11.46
CA ALA A 225 15.08 -4.91 10.09
C ALA A 225 15.15 -6.44 10.06
N LEU A 226 14.05 -7.10 9.70
CA LEU A 226 14.08 -8.49 9.29
C LEU A 226 14.49 -8.56 7.81
N TYR A 227 15.63 -9.19 7.56
CA TYR A 227 16.10 -9.58 6.23
C TYR A 227 15.66 -11.03 5.99
N PRO A 228 14.66 -11.31 5.14
CA PRO A 228 14.17 -12.67 4.96
C PRO A 228 15.29 -13.62 4.54
N LYS A 229 15.34 -14.82 5.13
CA LYS A 229 16.33 -15.86 4.78
C LYS A 229 16.26 -16.26 3.29
N GLU A 230 15.09 -16.12 2.66
CA GLU A 230 14.92 -16.32 1.21
C GLU A 230 15.60 -15.23 0.38
N GLY A 231 15.85 -14.06 0.97
CA GLY A 231 16.58 -12.95 0.37
C GLY A 231 15.71 -11.73 0.09
N THR A 232 16.37 -10.62 -0.21
CA THR A 232 15.76 -9.32 -0.50
C THR A 232 16.51 -8.59 -1.61
N PHE A 233 16.06 -7.40 -1.98
CA PHE A 233 16.69 -6.53 -2.97
C PHE A 233 17.40 -5.35 -2.32
N TRP A 234 18.47 -4.92 -2.98
CA TRP A 234 19.03 -3.59 -2.80
C TRP A 234 18.23 -2.60 -3.64
N HIS A 235 17.85 -1.47 -3.05
CA HIS A 235 17.49 -0.27 -3.78
C HIS A 235 18.72 0.62 -3.87
N GLU A 236 19.17 0.84 -5.10
CA GLU A 236 20.43 1.48 -5.43
C GLU A 236 20.30 2.96 -5.85
N HIS A 237 19.07 3.48 -5.81
CA HIS A 237 18.70 4.85 -6.17
C HIS A 237 19.49 5.38 -7.38
N PRO A 238 19.45 4.69 -8.53
CA PRO A 238 20.38 4.99 -9.61
C PRO A 238 19.97 6.27 -10.32
N PHE A 239 20.95 7.06 -10.74
CA PHE A 239 20.66 8.19 -11.63
C PHE A 239 20.63 7.71 -13.09
N GLY A 240 19.41 7.51 -13.60
CA GLY A 240 19.15 7.25 -15.01
C GLY A 240 19.17 8.54 -15.82
N ILE A 241 20.22 8.77 -16.60
CA ILE A 241 20.29 9.91 -17.53
C ILE A 241 19.43 9.59 -18.76
N VAL A 242 18.42 10.43 -19.01
CA VAL A 242 17.44 10.20 -20.06
C VAL A 242 18.03 10.47 -21.45
N ASN A 243 17.86 9.52 -22.36
CA ASN A 243 18.18 9.62 -23.78
C ASN A 243 16.90 9.85 -24.59
N ALA A 244 16.50 11.12 -24.73
CA ALA A 244 15.32 11.53 -25.50
C ALA A 244 15.44 12.96 -26.03
N ASP A 245 14.59 13.33 -26.99
CA ASP A 245 14.67 14.61 -27.72
C ASP A 245 14.52 15.87 -26.83
N TRP A 246 13.93 15.74 -25.65
CA TRP A 246 13.82 16.85 -24.69
C TRP A 246 15.08 17.07 -23.85
N VAL A 247 16.08 16.18 -23.94
CA VAL A 247 17.34 16.29 -23.21
C VAL A 247 18.46 16.65 -24.18
N THR A 248 19.00 17.85 -24.01
CA THR A 248 20.12 18.35 -24.82
C THR A 248 21.45 17.68 -24.44
N PRO A 249 22.45 17.65 -25.35
CA PRO A 249 23.79 17.16 -25.00
C PRO A 249 24.44 17.88 -23.81
N GLU A 250 24.20 19.19 -23.67
CA GLU A 250 24.71 19.97 -22.53
C GLU A 250 24.05 19.54 -21.21
N GLN A 251 22.75 19.20 -21.23
CA GLN A 251 22.06 18.64 -20.06
C GLN A 251 22.52 17.21 -19.72
N GLN A 252 22.78 16.37 -20.72
CA GLN A 252 23.34 15.03 -20.47
C GLN A 252 24.72 15.13 -19.81
N GLU A 253 25.56 16.06 -20.26
CA GLU A 253 26.88 16.28 -19.66
C GLU A 253 26.77 16.85 -18.25
N ALA A 254 25.91 17.85 -18.04
CA ALA A 254 25.61 18.38 -16.72
C ALA A 254 25.10 17.29 -15.75
N ALA A 255 24.28 16.35 -16.24
CA ALA A 255 23.79 15.22 -15.46
C ALA A 255 24.90 14.25 -15.05
N ARG A 256 25.87 13.98 -15.94
CA ARG A 256 27.05 13.16 -15.60
C ARG A 256 27.88 13.81 -14.50
N ILE A 257 28.20 15.10 -14.68
CA ILE A 257 28.96 15.89 -13.68
C ILE A 257 28.23 15.92 -12.34
N PHE A 258 26.91 16.11 -12.34
CA PHE A 258 26.13 16.07 -11.11
C PHE A 258 26.13 14.68 -10.46
N THR A 259 26.06 13.61 -11.24
CA THR A 259 26.16 12.24 -10.72
C THR A 259 27.54 11.99 -10.08
N ASP A 260 28.63 12.45 -10.72
CA ASP A 260 29.98 12.39 -10.15
C ASP A 260 30.08 13.17 -8.85
N PHE A 261 29.48 14.36 -8.79
CA PHE A 261 29.41 15.18 -7.58
C PHE A 261 28.68 14.46 -6.44
N VAL A 262 27.54 13.82 -6.73
CA VAL A 262 26.78 13.05 -5.73
C VAL A 262 27.58 11.88 -5.17
N LEU A 263 28.49 11.31 -5.96
CA LEU A 263 29.36 10.21 -5.56
C LEU A 263 30.63 10.65 -4.83
N THR A 264 30.88 11.96 -4.65
CA THR A 264 32.02 12.42 -3.84
C THR A 264 31.88 12.00 -2.38
N VAL A 265 33.02 11.82 -1.69
CA VAL A 265 33.06 11.43 -0.27
C VAL A 265 32.18 12.34 0.60
N ASP A 266 32.31 13.65 0.44
CA ASP A 266 31.56 14.63 1.25
C ASP A 266 30.04 14.54 1.04
N VAL A 267 29.59 14.27 -0.19
CA VAL A 267 28.15 14.12 -0.48
C VAL A 267 27.65 12.76 0.01
N GLN A 268 28.43 11.70 -0.19
CA GLN A 268 28.09 10.34 0.27
C GLN A 268 28.05 10.22 1.80
N GLN A 269 28.83 11.03 2.53
CA GLN A 269 28.67 11.18 3.99
C GLN A 269 27.30 11.78 4.35
N ARG A 270 26.80 12.77 3.62
CA ARG A 270 25.45 13.34 3.84
C ARG A 270 24.33 12.38 3.45
N VAL A 271 24.54 11.59 2.40
CA VAL A 271 23.65 10.48 2.02
C VAL A 271 23.56 9.50 3.19
N MET A 272 24.69 9.17 3.82
CA MET A 272 24.75 8.33 5.02
C MET A 272 24.04 8.93 6.23
N GLU A 273 24.24 10.22 6.50
CA GLU A 273 23.52 10.94 7.57
C GLU A 273 21.99 10.90 7.39
N SER A 274 21.52 10.71 6.16
CA SER A 274 20.10 10.59 5.83
C SER A 274 19.55 9.16 5.91
N GLY A 275 20.36 8.19 6.36
CA GLY A 275 19.95 6.79 6.56
C GLY A 275 20.21 5.86 5.38
N PHE A 276 20.86 6.31 4.31
CA PHE A 276 21.24 5.45 3.18
C PHE A 276 22.67 4.95 3.30
N ARG A 277 22.94 3.71 2.89
CA ARG A 277 24.32 3.22 2.83
C ARG A 277 25.05 3.90 1.66
N PRO A 278 26.32 4.31 1.82
CA PRO A 278 27.08 4.94 0.75
C PRO A 278 27.23 4.03 -0.47
N ALA A 279 27.00 4.58 -1.66
CA ALA A 279 27.34 3.94 -2.93
C ALA A 279 28.84 4.08 -3.27
N ASN A 280 29.52 5.08 -2.69
CA ASN A 280 30.97 5.22 -2.83
C ASN A 280 31.71 4.33 -1.81
N PRO A 281 32.51 3.35 -2.25
CA PRO A 281 33.23 2.43 -1.36
C PRO A 281 34.32 3.09 -0.51
N ASP A 282 34.75 4.32 -0.83
CA ASP A 282 35.71 5.08 -0.04
C ASP A 282 35.08 5.70 1.23
N VAL A 283 33.76 5.63 1.39
CA VAL A 283 33.04 6.09 2.57
C VAL A 283 32.71 4.91 3.47
N SER A 284 33.41 4.80 4.60
CA SER A 284 33.10 3.79 5.62
C SER A 284 31.72 3.99 6.21
N LEU A 285 30.98 2.89 6.37
CA LEU A 285 29.69 2.89 7.05
C LEU A 285 29.85 3.32 8.52
N GLY A 286 28.95 4.17 8.99
CA GLY A 286 28.93 4.69 10.36
C GLY A 286 27.49 4.94 10.83
N TYR A 287 27.32 5.83 11.82
CA TYR A 287 25.99 6.28 12.23
C TYR A 287 25.23 6.81 11.00
N PRO A 288 23.95 6.44 10.77
CA PRO A 288 23.02 5.84 11.73
C PRO A 288 22.87 4.31 11.73
N PHE A 289 23.79 3.56 11.12
CA PHE A 289 23.70 2.10 11.02
C PHE A 289 24.17 1.40 12.30
N VAL A 290 23.30 1.39 13.31
CA VAL A 290 23.55 0.82 14.64
C VAL A 290 22.33 0.03 15.13
N PRO A 291 22.51 -0.97 16.02
CA PRO A 291 21.39 -1.77 16.55
C PRO A 291 20.28 -0.94 17.20
N GLU A 292 20.60 0.21 17.81
CA GLU A 292 19.62 1.12 18.41
C GLU A 292 18.69 1.79 17.38
N ASN A 293 19.06 1.77 16.10
CA ASN A 293 18.20 2.20 15.00
C ASN A 293 17.56 1.01 14.27
N GLY A 294 17.66 -0.22 14.83
CA GLY A 294 16.98 -1.41 14.34
C GLY A 294 17.65 -2.09 13.16
N VAL A 295 18.92 -1.79 12.90
CA VAL A 295 19.66 -2.28 11.72
C VAL A 295 21.02 -2.84 12.11
N THR A 296 21.55 -3.72 11.28
CA THR A 296 22.90 -4.30 11.41
C THR A 296 23.83 -3.72 10.35
N VAL A 297 25.15 -3.71 10.59
CA VAL A 297 26.11 -3.17 9.61
C VAL A 297 26.28 -4.10 8.41
N GLU A 298 26.02 -5.40 8.61
CA GLU A 298 26.12 -6.46 7.61
C GLU A 298 25.05 -6.32 6.52
N GLY A 299 23.83 -5.91 6.88
CA GLY A 299 22.69 -5.88 5.96
C GLY A 299 22.21 -7.30 5.56
N PRO A 300 21.54 -7.46 4.41
CA PRO A 300 21.02 -8.75 3.97
C PRO A 300 22.13 -9.73 3.56
N SER A 301 22.02 -10.98 4.03
CA SER A 301 22.93 -12.08 3.66
C SER A 301 22.65 -12.65 2.28
N ASN A 302 21.38 -12.63 1.86
CA ASN A 302 20.91 -13.17 0.59
C ASN A 302 20.29 -12.05 -0.27
N VAL A 303 20.93 -11.75 -1.40
CA VAL A 303 20.44 -10.75 -2.37
C VAL A 303 19.82 -11.47 -3.57
N LEU A 304 18.60 -11.10 -3.91
CA LEU A 304 17.86 -11.66 -5.04
C LEU A 304 18.31 -11.03 -6.37
N ASP A 305 18.37 -11.84 -7.43
CA ASP A 305 18.65 -11.34 -8.78
C ASP A 305 17.38 -10.70 -9.36
N VAL A 306 17.49 -9.50 -9.91
CA VAL A 306 16.37 -8.81 -10.57
C VAL A 306 15.94 -9.60 -11.82
N PRO A 307 14.64 -9.91 -11.98
CA PRO A 307 14.13 -10.59 -13.18
C PRO A 307 14.23 -9.74 -14.45
N ASP A 308 14.05 -10.37 -15.61
CA ASP A 308 13.98 -9.64 -16.87
C ASP A 308 12.68 -8.78 -16.93
N PRO A 309 12.64 -7.66 -17.67
CA PRO A 309 11.50 -6.73 -17.65
C PRO A 309 10.15 -7.39 -17.99
N GLU A 310 10.14 -8.36 -18.92
CA GLU A 310 8.93 -9.12 -19.25
C GLU A 310 8.39 -9.93 -18.05
N VAL A 311 9.29 -10.46 -17.21
CA VAL A 311 8.94 -11.22 -16.01
C VAL A 311 8.43 -10.26 -14.93
N ILE A 312 9.02 -9.07 -14.80
CA ILE A 312 8.56 -8.05 -13.85
C ILE A 312 7.14 -7.58 -14.21
N VAL A 313 6.87 -7.33 -15.50
CA VAL A 313 5.51 -7.01 -15.97
C VAL A 313 4.54 -8.15 -15.65
N ALA A 314 4.94 -9.41 -15.88
CA ALA A 314 4.10 -10.55 -15.53
C ALA A 314 3.84 -10.67 -14.03
N VAL A 315 4.82 -10.34 -13.18
CA VAL A 315 4.66 -10.27 -11.72
C VAL A 315 3.65 -9.19 -11.34
N GLN A 316 3.77 -7.97 -11.88
CA GLN A 316 2.80 -6.89 -11.64
C GLN A 316 1.39 -7.26 -12.09
N GLN A 317 1.25 -7.87 -13.26
CA GLN A 317 -0.05 -8.34 -13.77
C GLN A 317 -0.62 -9.49 -12.93
N SER A 318 0.25 -10.32 -12.35
CA SER A 318 -0.17 -11.41 -11.46
C SER A 318 -0.76 -10.89 -10.15
N TRP A 319 -0.40 -9.68 -9.72
CA TRP A 319 -0.86 -9.09 -8.46
C TRP A 319 -2.39 -9.08 -8.34
N ALA A 320 -3.12 -8.74 -9.41
CA ALA A 320 -4.60 -8.77 -9.43
C ALA A 320 -5.20 -10.16 -9.10
N PHE A 321 -4.46 -11.25 -9.28
CA PHE A 321 -4.91 -12.62 -9.02
C PHE A 321 -4.44 -13.19 -7.68
N VAL A 322 -3.43 -12.57 -7.06
CA VAL A 322 -2.82 -13.03 -5.79
C VAL A 322 -3.15 -12.10 -4.62
N LYS A 323 -3.46 -10.83 -4.88
CA LYS A 323 -3.85 -9.86 -3.86
C LYS A 323 -5.16 -10.27 -3.15
N LYS A 324 -5.31 -9.83 -1.91
CA LYS A 324 -6.50 -10.12 -1.12
C LYS A 324 -7.72 -9.39 -1.71
N GLN A 325 -8.73 -10.16 -2.12
CA GLN A 325 -9.96 -9.61 -2.72
C GLN A 325 -10.87 -9.02 -1.65
N ALA A 326 -11.81 -8.15 -2.04
CA ALA A 326 -12.68 -7.45 -1.09
C ALA A 326 -14.17 -7.78 -1.25
N ASP A 327 -14.89 -7.73 -0.13
CA ASP A 327 -16.34 -7.68 0.02
C ASP A 327 -16.74 -6.27 0.49
N ILE A 328 -17.44 -5.54 -0.37
CA ILE A 328 -17.67 -4.11 -0.19
C ILE A 328 -19.17 -3.84 -0.16
N TRP A 329 -19.66 -3.26 0.94
CA TRP A 329 -20.96 -2.60 0.97
C TRP A 329 -20.79 -1.13 0.67
N LEU A 330 -21.39 -0.68 -0.43
CA LEU A 330 -21.63 0.73 -0.65
C LEU A 330 -22.90 1.12 0.11
N LEU A 331 -22.75 1.84 1.22
CA LEU A 331 -23.86 2.26 2.09
C LEU A 331 -24.12 3.75 1.89
N ILE A 332 -25.22 4.10 1.22
CA ILE A 332 -25.53 5.49 0.85
C ILE A 332 -26.69 6.02 1.70
N ASP A 333 -26.44 7.16 2.34
CA ASP A 333 -27.46 7.96 3.02
C ASP A 333 -28.38 8.60 1.97
N ILE A 334 -29.66 8.30 2.05
CA ILE A 334 -30.70 8.89 1.22
C ILE A 334 -31.68 9.73 2.05
N SER A 335 -31.29 10.17 3.24
CA SER A 335 -32.16 10.98 4.09
C SER A 335 -32.35 12.41 3.57
N GLY A 336 -33.29 13.15 4.16
CA GLY A 336 -33.73 14.44 3.64
C GLY A 336 -32.63 15.50 3.71
N SER A 337 -31.68 15.36 4.65
CA SER A 337 -30.52 16.23 4.74
C SER A 337 -29.56 16.09 3.55
N MET A 338 -29.63 14.97 2.82
CA MET A 338 -28.88 14.72 1.59
C MET A 338 -29.49 15.41 0.35
N GLU A 339 -30.71 15.96 0.44
CA GLU A 339 -31.30 16.77 -0.64
C GLU A 339 -30.65 18.15 -0.70
N ALA A 340 -30.28 18.70 0.46
CA ALA A 340 -29.66 20.00 0.57
C ALA A 340 -28.33 20.05 -0.19
N ASP A 341 -28.07 21.17 -0.86
CA ASP A 341 -26.81 21.47 -1.56
C ASP A 341 -26.35 20.40 -2.57
N GLY A 342 -27.25 19.53 -3.04
CA GLY A 342 -26.94 18.46 -3.98
C GLY A 342 -26.04 17.37 -3.42
N LYS A 343 -26.01 17.18 -2.08
CA LYS A 343 -25.16 16.16 -1.42
C LYS A 343 -25.39 14.75 -1.97
N LEU A 344 -26.65 14.34 -2.21
CA LEU A 344 -26.95 13.04 -2.81
C LEU A 344 -26.38 12.90 -4.23
N ASP A 345 -26.44 13.95 -5.04
CA ASP A 345 -25.87 13.90 -6.40
C ASP A 345 -24.34 13.80 -6.36
N GLN A 346 -23.68 14.45 -5.41
CA GLN A 346 -22.24 14.30 -5.16
C GLN A 346 -21.92 12.87 -4.70
N ALA A 347 -22.74 12.31 -3.81
CA ALA A 347 -22.59 10.92 -3.36
C ALA A 347 -22.74 9.92 -4.51
N LYS A 348 -23.72 10.11 -5.40
CA LYS A 348 -23.88 9.32 -6.63
C LYS A 348 -22.66 9.43 -7.55
N GLN A 349 -22.14 10.63 -7.77
CA GLN A 349 -20.95 10.82 -8.60
C GLN A 349 -19.73 10.12 -8.01
N ALA A 350 -19.55 10.18 -6.69
CA ALA A 350 -18.44 9.51 -6.00
C ALA A 350 -18.57 7.99 -6.10
N ALA A 351 -19.78 7.48 -5.86
CA ALA A 351 -20.11 6.07 -6.01
C ALA A 351 -19.82 5.57 -7.43
N LEU A 352 -20.26 6.29 -8.47
CA LEU A 352 -20.01 5.90 -9.86
C LEU A 352 -18.52 5.94 -10.21
N ALA A 353 -17.80 6.97 -9.78
CA ALA A 353 -16.36 7.09 -10.01
C ALA A 353 -15.56 6.01 -9.24
N PHE A 354 -16.07 5.54 -8.10
CA PHE A 354 -15.52 4.39 -7.39
C PHE A 354 -15.64 3.10 -8.20
N LEU A 355 -16.79 2.87 -8.82
CA LEU A 355 -17.00 1.70 -9.68
C LEU A 355 -16.07 1.68 -10.90
N ASP A 356 -15.60 2.83 -11.40
CA ASP A 356 -14.73 2.90 -12.57
C ASP A 356 -13.33 2.29 -12.37
N ASN A 357 -12.89 2.16 -11.11
CA ASN A 357 -11.58 1.58 -10.75
C ASN A 357 -11.73 0.27 -9.95
N MET A 358 -12.95 -0.27 -9.85
CA MET A 358 -13.21 -1.50 -9.13
C MET A 358 -12.75 -2.71 -9.95
N GLU A 359 -12.05 -3.63 -9.31
CA GLU A 359 -11.68 -4.90 -9.95
C GLU A 359 -12.88 -5.83 -10.08
N SER A 360 -12.96 -6.54 -11.21
CA SER A 360 -14.10 -7.40 -11.56
C SER A 360 -14.37 -8.52 -10.56
N THR A 361 -13.33 -8.99 -9.86
CA THR A 361 -13.39 -10.10 -8.88
C THR A 361 -13.74 -9.66 -7.46
N ASN A 362 -13.73 -8.35 -7.17
CA ASN A 362 -14.25 -7.85 -5.90
C ASN A 362 -15.76 -8.05 -5.85
N ARG A 363 -16.32 -8.37 -4.68
CA ARG A 363 -17.76 -8.46 -4.50
C ARG A 363 -18.25 -7.14 -3.93
N ILE A 364 -19.34 -6.63 -4.48
CA ILE A 364 -19.92 -5.36 -4.07
C ILE A 364 -21.45 -5.45 -4.02
N GLY A 365 -22.01 -4.95 -2.93
CA GLY A 365 -23.45 -4.74 -2.77
C GLY A 365 -23.77 -3.26 -2.57
N LEU A 366 -25.01 -2.88 -2.85
CA LEU A 366 -25.53 -1.53 -2.59
C LEU A 366 -26.64 -1.61 -1.55
N ALA A 367 -26.43 -0.90 -0.45
CA ALA A 367 -27.44 -0.64 0.56
C ALA A 367 -27.67 0.87 0.66
N VAL A 368 -28.91 1.25 0.95
CA VAL A 368 -29.27 2.63 1.26
C VAL A 368 -29.92 2.69 2.63
N PHE A 369 -29.86 3.84 3.28
CA PHE A 369 -30.57 4.04 4.54
C PHE A 369 -31.24 5.41 4.60
N SER A 370 -32.43 5.40 5.18
CA SER A 370 -33.18 6.57 5.65
C SER A 370 -33.75 6.23 7.04
N THR A 371 -35.01 5.81 7.12
CA THR A 371 -35.66 5.26 8.33
C THR A 371 -35.25 3.80 8.59
N ASP A 372 -35.05 3.05 7.51
CA ASP A 372 -34.66 1.65 7.54
C ASP A 372 -33.51 1.44 6.55
N ILE A 373 -32.72 0.39 6.74
CA ILE A 373 -31.76 -0.06 5.74
C ILE A 373 -32.47 -0.87 4.65
N GLN A 374 -32.11 -0.64 3.39
CA GLN A 374 -32.62 -1.38 2.25
C GLN A 374 -31.46 -1.84 1.38
N ILE A 375 -31.35 -3.16 1.19
CA ILE A 375 -30.43 -3.74 0.21
C ILE A 375 -31.08 -3.61 -1.16
N LEU A 376 -30.53 -2.75 -2.02
CA LEU A 376 -31.03 -2.54 -3.37
C LEU A 376 -30.36 -3.48 -4.38
N VAL A 377 -29.06 -3.74 -4.19
CA VAL A 377 -28.31 -4.71 -4.98
C VAL A 377 -27.62 -5.67 -4.01
N PRO A 378 -27.99 -6.97 -4.00
CA PRO A 378 -27.32 -7.98 -3.20
C PRO A 378 -25.83 -8.06 -3.55
N MET A 379 -25.02 -8.50 -2.60
CA MET A 379 -23.58 -8.64 -2.84
C MET A 379 -23.29 -9.77 -3.81
N ASP A 380 -22.58 -9.46 -4.88
CA ASP A 380 -21.99 -10.39 -5.85
C ASP A 380 -20.74 -9.74 -6.45
N THR A 381 -19.98 -10.48 -7.25
CA THR A 381 -18.86 -9.99 -8.06
C THR A 381 -19.24 -8.71 -8.82
N PHE A 382 -18.30 -7.76 -8.87
CA PHE A 382 -18.51 -6.49 -9.57
C PHE A 382 -18.83 -6.71 -11.04
N GLU A 383 -18.19 -7.71 -11.68
CA GLU A 383 -18.53 -8.12 -13.05
C GLU A 383 -20.02 -8.42 -13.24
N SER A 384 -20.65 -9.09 -12.26
CA SER A 384 -22.07 -9.44 -12.31
C SER A 384 -22.96 -8.24 -11.97
N ASN A 385 -22.55 -7.41 -11.01
CA ASN A 385 -23.35 -6.33 -10.46
C ASN A 385 -23.16 -4.97 -11.15
N GLU A 386 -22.16 -4.78 -12.03
CA GLU A 386 -21.77 -3.46 -12.54
C GLU A 386 -22.95 -2.68 -13.14
N ALA A 387 -23.69 -3.30 -14.06
CA ALA A 387 -24.78 -2.63 -14.77
C ALA A 387 -25.92 -2.24 -13.82
N GLU A 388 -26.31 -3.14 -12.92
CA GLU A 388 -27.40 -2.92 -11.96
C GLU A 388 -27.01 -1.86 -10.91
N LEU A 389 -25.78 -1.88 -10.41
CA LEU A 389 -25.26 -0.87 -9.49
C LEU A 389 -25.32 0.52 -10.12
N ARG A 390 -24.77 0.68 -11.33
CA ARG A 390 -24.74 1.98 -12.02
C ARG A 390 -26.15 2.52 -12.25
N GLN A 391 -27.08 1.68 -12.70
CA GLN A 391 -28.48 2.07 -12.90
C GLN A 391 -29.16 2.46 -11.59
N THR A 392 -28.99 1.65 -10.54
CA THR A 392 -29.64 1.86 -9.25
C THR A 392 -29.13 3.12 -8.57
N ILE A 393 -27.82 3.34 -8.54
CA ILE A 393 -27.19 4.55 -7.98
C ILE A 393 -27.75 5.81 -8.66
N GLN A 394 -27.86 5.82 -9.99
CA GLN A 394 -28.40 6.97 -10.72
C GLN A 394 -29.85 7.27 -10.33
N SER A 395 -30.63 6.23 -10.02
CA SER A 395 -32.05 6.34 -9.69
C SER A 395 -32.37 6.72 -8.24
N LEU A 396 -31.39 6.78 -7.34
CA LEU A 396 -31.63 7.05 -5.92
C LEU A 396 -32.34 8.41 -5.72
N GLN A 397 -33.25 8.46 -4.76
CA GLN A 397 -33.99 9.65 -4.37
C GLN A 397 -33.96 9.79 -2.85
N THR A 398 -34.14 11.01 -2.37
CA THR A 398 -34.16 11.30 -0.93
C THR A 398 -35.47 10.88 -0.28
N ASP A 399 -35.40 10.63 1.02
CA ASP A 399 -36.48 10.21 1.93
C ASP A 399 -36.35 10.95 3.28
N GLU A 400 -37.36 10.97 4.14
CA GLU A 400 -37.49 12.03 5.17
C GLU A 400 -36.62 11.89 6.44
N ILE A 401 -36.24 10.68 6.90
CA ILE A 401 -35.60 10.45 8.22
C ILE A 401 -34.19 9.84 8.06
N THR A 402 -33.30 10.03 9.04
CA THR A 402 -31.92 9.49 9.07
C THR A 402 -31.65 8.59 10.30
N GLU A 403 -31.48 7.29 10.08
CA GLU A 403 -31.14 6.25 11.09
C GLU A 403 -29.74 5.66 10.81
N LEU A 404 -28.71 6.51 10.92
CA LEU A 404 -27.32 6.18 10.58
C LEU A 404 -26.76 5.06 11.47
N TYR A 405 -26.94 5.17 12.79
CA TYR A 405 -26.33 4.20 13.71
C TYR A 405 -26.98 2.82 13.59
N ALA A 406 -28.29 2.76 13.37
CA ALA A 406 -28.99 1.51 13.09
C ALA A 406 -28.49 0.87 11.78
N ALA A 407 -28.34 1.67 10.72
CA ALA A 407 -27.82 1.18 9.43
C ALA A 407 -26.41 0.57 9.56
N ILE A 408 -25.52 1.19 10.34
CA ILE A 408 -24.18 0.65 10.62
C ILE A 408 -24.26 -0.68 11.37
N VAL A 409 -25.08 -0.76 12.42
CA VAL A 409 -25.25 -1.99 13.20
C VAL A 409 -25.77 -3.13 12.33
N GLU A 410 -26.76 -2.85 11.49
CA GLU A 410 -27.35 -3.86 10.60
C GLU A 410 -26.36 -4.31 9.52
N ILE A 411 -25.68 -3.39 8.82
CA ILE A 411 -24.76 -3.76 7.74
C ILE A 411 -23.51 -4.49 8.25
N VAL A 412 -22.92 -4.03 9.36
CA VAL A 412 -21.77 -4.70 9.99
C VAL A 412 -22.20 -6.06 10.54
N GLY A 413 -23.42 -6.16 11.07
CA GLY A 413 -24.03 -7.43 11.47
C GLY A 413 -24.15 -8.42 10.31
N LEU A 414 -24.59 -7.96 9.13
CA LEU A 414 -24.66 -8.79 7.91
C LEU A 414 -23.27 -9.27 7.47
N MET A 415 -22.27 -8.39 7.48
CA MET A 415 -20.89 -8.77 7.13
C MET A 415 -20.31 -9.80 8.10
N ASN A 416 -20.61 -9.68 9.39
CA ASN A 416 -20.15 -10.64 10.41
C ASN A 416 -20.83 -12.02 10.29
N GLN A 417 -22.01 -12.11 9.65
CA GLN A 417 -22.73 -13.37 9.43
C GLN A 417 -22.33 -14.09 8.14
N ALA A 418 -21.73 -13.37 7.18
CA ALA A 418 -21.23 -13.97 5.95
C ALA A 418 -20.12 -14.99 6.26
N GLU A 419 -20.07 -16.07 5.47
CA GLU A 419 -19.01 -17.09 5.57
C GLU A 419 -17.63 -16.42 5.61
N ASP A 420 -16.72 -16.96 6.41
CA ASP A 420 -15.36 -16.44 6.59
C ASP A 420 -14.50 -16.74 5.36
N ASP A 421 -14.91 -16.17 4.23
CA ASP A 421 -14.11 -16.03 3.03
C ASP A 421 -12.97 -15.06 3.37
N ASP A 422 -11.74 -15.45 3.02
CA ASP A 422 -10.51 -14.70 3.27
C ASP A 422 -10.42 -13.45 2.36
N ARG A 423 -11.29 -12.49 2.64
CA ARG A 423 -11.53 -11.27 1.88
C ARG A 423 -11.52 -10.07 2.81
N ILE A 424 -11.05 -8.93 2.31
CA ILE A 424 -11.15 -7.67 3.04
C ILE A 424 -12.63 -7.30 3.12
N ARG A 425 -13.13 -7.01 4.32
CA ARG A 425 -14.54 -6.68 4.56
C ARG A 425 -14.68 -5.19 4.82
N ALA A 426 -15.36 -4.48 3.92
CA ALA A 426 -15.54 -3.04 4.06
C ALA A 426 -16.96 -2.52 3.85
N VAL A 427 -17.23 -1.43 4.54
CA VAL A 427 -18.40 -0.57 4.34
C VAL A 427 -17.91 0.81 3.93
N VAL A 428 -18.20 1.22 2.70
CA VAL A 428 -17.98 2.60 2.26
C VAL A 428 -19.27 3.37 2.55
N LEU A 429 -19.23 4.19 3.60
CA LEU A 429 -20.38 4.94 4.11
C LEU A 429 -20.40 6.34 3.51
N LEU A 430 -21.41 6.68 2.70
CA LEU A 430 -21.59 8.02 2.12
C LEU A 430 -22.72 8.72 2.86
N SER A 431 -22.41 9.68 3.73
CA SER A 431 -23.39 10.33 4.60
C SER A 431 -22.92 11.73 5.03
N ASP A 432 -23.83 12.57 5.50
CA ASP A 432 -23.50 13.80 6.23
C ASP A 432 -23.31 13.57 7.74
N GLY A 433 -23.51 12.34 8.24
CA GLY A 433 -23.26 11.98 9.63
C GLY A 433 -24.39 12.31 10.60
N ALA A 434 -25.53 12.83 10.11
CA ALA A 434 -26.69 13.07 10.95
C ALA A 434 -27.36 11.76 11.40
N ASP A 435 -27.84 11.73 12.63
CA ASP A 435 -28.71 10.67 13.14
C ASP A 435 -29.89 11.36 13.84
N THR A 436 -31.06 11.31 13.20
CA THR A 436 -32.30 11.96 13.64
C THR A 436 -33.38 10.95 14.01
N GLY A 437 -33.02 9.68 13.94
CA GLY A 437 -33.84 8.53 14.20
C GLY A 437 -34.37 8.41 15.63
N GLU A 438 -35.42 7.62 15.78
CA GLU A 438 -36.06 7.33 17.06
C GLU A 438 -35.91 5.86 17.49
N ARG A 439 -35.22 5.02 16.70
CA ARG A 439 -34.99 3.60 17.04
C ARG A 439 -34.15 3.39 18.30
N GLY A 440 -33.48 4.43 18.79
CA GLY A 440 -32.73 4.41 20.05
C GLY A 440 -31.39 3.69 19.97
N VAL A 441 -30.90 3.37 18.77
CA VAL A 441 -29.54 2.90 18.53
C VAL A 441 -28.59 4.09 18.64
N THR A 442 -27.51 3.93 19.37
CA THR A 442 -26.59 5.03 19.66
C THR A 442 -25.28 4.90 18.87
N LEU A 443 -24.53 6.00 18.78
CA LEU A 443 -23.15 5.99 18.28
C LEU A 443 -22.29 4.94 19.01
N ASN A 444 -22.51 4.73 20.31
CA ASN A 444 -21.76 3.73 21.07
C ASN A 444 -22.08 2.31 20.60
N ASP A 445 -23.32 2.02 20.21
CA ASP A 445 -23.69 0.70 19.69
C ASP A 445 -23.02 0.43 18.35
N ALA A 446 -23.00 1.42 17.45
CA ALA A 446 -22.27 1.37 16.19
C ALA A 446 -20.75 1.19 16.41
N VAL A 447 -20.14 1.93 17.36
CA VAL A 447 -18.73 1.77 17.71
C VAL A 447 -18.44 0.39 18.29
N ASN A 448 -19.33 -0.13 19.15
CA ASN A 448 -19.15 -1.42 19.81
C ASN A 448 -19.16 -2.58 18.80
N ILE A 449 -20.09 -2.60 17.85
CA ILE A 449 -20.15 -3.69 16.86
C ILE A 449 -18.95 -3.67 15.90
N ILE A 450 -18.49 -2.48 15.50
CA ILE A 450 -17.27 -2.34 14.69
C ILE A 450 -16.06 -2.83 15.49
N THR A 451 -15.94 -2.40 16.76
CA THR A 451 -14.81 -2.78 17.63
C THR A 451 -14.81 -4.28 17.92
N ALA A 452 -15.99 -4.89 18.10
CA ALA A 452 -16.13 -6.33 18.30
C ALA A 452 -15.65 -7.16 17.09
N SER A 453 -15.64 -6.58 15.89
CA SER A 453 -15.08 -7.25 14.70
C SER A 453 -13.55 -7.23 14.66
N ARG A 454 -12.85 -6.44 15.50
CA ARG A 454 -11.39 -6.29 15.42
C ARG A 454 -10.60 -7.57 15.66
N ASP A 455 -11.16 -8.48 16.45
CA ASP A 455 -10.53 -9.74 16.84
C ASP A 455 -10.87 -10.89 15.86
N SER A 456 -11.71 -10.66 14.85
CA SER A 456 -11.96 -11.65 13.80
C SER A 456 -10.75 -11.73 12.85
N LEU A 457 -10.67 -12.83 12.08
CA LEU A 457 -9.67 -13.00 11.03
C LEU A 457 -9.76 -11.89 9.98
N ASN A 458 -11.00 -11.54 9.60
CA ASN A 458 -11.32 -10.48 8.65
C ASN A 458 -12.19 -9.42 9.35
N PRO A 459 -11.59 -8.39 9.97
CA PRO A 459 -12.34 -7.33 10.64
C PRO A 459 -13.10 -6.48 9.63
N VAL A 460 -14.27 -5.96 10.02
CA VAL A 460 -15.05 -5.07 9.18
C VAL A 460 -14.50 -3.65 9.31
N ILE A 461 -13.98 -3.09 8.21
CA ILE A 461 -13.57 -1.69 8.17
C ILE A 461 -14.72 -0.82 7.66
N VAL A 462 -14.89 0.36 8.27
CA VAL A 462 -15.92 1.32 7.84
C VAL A 462 -15.20 2.58 7.40
N ILE A 463 -15.42 3.03 6.17
CA ILE A 463 -14.76 4.20 5.59
C ILE A 463 -15.83 5.28 5.37
N PRO A 464 -15.95 6.26 6.28
CA PRO A 464 -16.94 7.32 6.13
C PRO A 464 -16.47 8.38 5.12
N VAL A 465 -17.35 8.74 4.19
CA VAL A 465 -17.21 9.83 3.23
C VAL A 465 -18.26 10.89 3.59
N ALA A 466 -17.79 12.01 4.13
CA ALA A 466 -18.60 13.10 4.62
C ALA A 466 -19.05 14.03 3.49
N TYR A 467 -20.36 14.30 3.41
CA TYR A 467 -20.95 15.24 2.46
C TYR A 467 -21.55 16.46 3.15
N GLY A 468 -21.34 17.65 2.56
CA GLY A 468 -21.83 18.91 3.11
C GLY A 468 -20.87 19.59 4.08
N GLY A 469 -20.91 20.93 4.14
CA GLY A 469 -20.12 21.73 5.09
C GLY A 469 -20.64 21.65 6.54
N ASP A 470 -21.83 21.12 6.73
CA ASP A 470 -22.57 20.92 7.97
C ASP A 470 -22.47 19.48 8.51
N ALA A 471 -21.69 18.60 7.86
CA ALA A 471 -21.56 17.21 8.27
C ALA A 471 -21.15 17.04 9.75
N ASP A 472 -21.71 16.06 10.46
CA ASP A 472 -21.26 15.70 11.81
C ASP A 472 -19.95 14.91 11.76
N ILE A 473 -18.88 15.64 11.53
CA ILE A 473 -17.51 15.13 11.50
C ILE A 473 -17.11 14.47 12.83
N ARG A 474 -17.75 14.78 13.97
CA ARG A 474 -17.42 14.12 15.25
C ARG A 474 -17.98 12.71 15.29
N ALA A 475 -19.23 12.52 14.86
CA ALA A 475 -19.84 11.20 14.75
C ALA A 475 -19.07 10.32 13.75
N LEU A 476 -18.84 10.82 12.54
CA LEU A 476 -18.12 10.10 11.48
C LEU A 476 -16.67 9.76 11.92
N ASN A 477 -15.97 10.65 12.62
CA ASN A 477 -14.63 10.35 13.15
C ASN A 477 -14.64 9.25 14.22
N SER A 478 -15.70 9.17 15.03
CA SER A 478 -15.81 8.13 16.05
C SER A 478 -15.98 6.76 15.39
N ILE A 479 -16.79 6.68 14.33
CA ILE A 479 -16.96 5.48 13.49
C ILE A 479 -15.65 5.10 12.79
N ALA A 480 -14.98 6.07 12.16
CA ALA A 480 -13.72 5.85 11.46
C ALA A 480 -12.63 5.32 12.42
N ARG A 481 -12.49 5.93 13.59
CA ARG A 481 -11.55 5.46 14.63
C ARG A 481 -11.87 4.06 15.13
N ALA A 482 -13.15 3.70 15.25
CA ALA A 482 -13.56 2.37 15.67
C ALA A 482 -13.08 1.28 14.68
N SER A 483 -12.92 1.61 13.40
CA SER A 483 -12.38 0.70 12.37
C SER A 483 -10.92 0.99 11.97
N ASN A 484 -10.25 1.92 12.66
CA ASN A 484 -8.92 2.44 12.32
C ASN A 484 -8.80 2.99 10.88
N THR A 485 -9.84 3.66 10.41
CA THR A 485 -9.89 4.39 9.14
C THR A 485 -9.95 5.90 9.39
N ARG A 486 -10.14 6.69 8.32
CA ARG A 486 -10.29 8.15 8.38
C ARG A 486 -11.52 8.60 7.61
N VAL A 487 -12.16 9.64 8.13
CA VAL A 487 -13.23 10.35 7.40
C VAL A 487 -12.63 11.01 6.17
N GLN A 488 -13.26 10.78 5.03
CA GLN A 488 -12.93 11.38 3.75
C GLN A 488 -13.91 12.50 3.43
N SER A 489 -13.47 13.52 2.69
CA SER A 489 -14.35 14.59 2.22
C SER A 489 -14.92 14.25 0.85
N GLY A 490 -16.24 14.10 0.76
CA GLY A 490 -16.96 13.83 -0.48
C GLY A 490 -17.07 15.01 -1.45
N ASP A 491 -16.33 16.10 -1.22
CA ASP A 491 -16.30 17.27 -2.10
C ASP A 491 -15.89 16.83 -3.52
N PRO A 492 -16.63 17.22 -4.58
CA PRO A 492 -16.28 16.94 -5.96
C PRO A 492 -14.83 17.28 -6.34
N ALA A 493 -14.24 18.31 -5.72
CA ALA A 493 -12.85 18.68 -5.94
C ALA A 493 -11.85 17.62 -5.43
N ASN A 494 -12.24 16.80 -4.45
CA ASN A 494 -11.40 15.81 -3.77
C ASN A 494 -11.81 14.37 -4.07
N ILE A 495 -12.80 14.16 -4.92
CA ILE A 495 -13.38 12.85 -5.21
C ILE A 495 -12.30 11.83 -5.63
N GLN A 496 -11.34 12.24 -6.47
CA GLN A 496 -10.23 11.38 -6.89
C GLN A 496 -9.30 10.99 -5.72
N ALA A 497 -9.04 11.90 -4.78
CA ALA A 497 -8.23 11.61 -3.61
C ALA A 497 -8.95 10.66 -2.64
N VAL A 498 -10.27 10.82 -2.48
CA VAL A 498 -11.11 9.89 -1.71
C VAL A 498 -11.08 8.50 -2.33
N LEU A 499 -11.22 8.40 -3.64
CA LEU A 499 -11.14 7.14 -4.36
C LEU A 499 -9.78 6.47 -4.20
N GLN A 500 -8.69 7.24 -4.31
CA GLN A 500 -7.33 6.72 -4.08
C GLN A 500 -7.15 6.13 -2.69
N ILE A 501 -7.73 6.78 -1.67
CA ILE A 501 -7.66 6.29 -0.29
C ILE A 501 -8.57 5.06 -0.10
N ILE A 502 -9.78 5.05 -0.68
CA ILE A 502 -10.67 3.88 -0.56
C ILE A 502 -10.06 2.67 -1.28
N SER A 503 -9.52 2.87 -2.49
CA SER A 503 -8.81 1.85 -3.26
C SER A 503 -7.44 1.48 -2.72
N SER A 504 -6.93 2.12 -1.65
CA SER A 504 -5.77 1.58 -0.94
C SER A 504 -6.19 0.50 0.05
N TYR A 505 -7.42 0.56 0.58
CA TYR A 505 -7.90 -0.46 1.51
C TYR A 505 -8.17 -1.83 0.85
N PHE A 506 -8.22 -1.93 -0.48
CA PHE A 506 -8.55 -3.13 -1.28
C PHE A 506 -7.71 -3.17 -2.56
#